data_AF-A0A964NMX1-F1
#
_entry.id   AF-A0A964NMX1-F1
#
_cell.length_a   1.000
_cell.length_b   1.000
_cell.length_c   1.000
_cell.angle_alpha   90.00
_cell.angle_beta   90.00
_cell.angle_gamma   90.00
#
_symmetry.space_group_name_H-M   'P 1'
#
loop_
_entity.id
_entity.type
_entity.pdbx_description
1 polymer ?
#
loop_
_entity_poly.entity_id
_entity_poly.type
_entity_poly.pdbx_seq_one_letter_code
_entity_poly.pdbx_strand_id
1 'polypeptide(L)'
;MPPPYAKATFATGLLARTPAIDAILGASFSHEELIGQVLALIRREPPKSALMVQSANCLRLASLFATRNLPACSAVLTAQVLRILGTAGPIASRLPADEFAALRRIADLVRRDKLPSGSDDMMSLIESRMGHLIMAETLAKLVPDTVPQIRRIDMTIRLIDGAIGNRARNALIKFLSLLLDEGSLSRSLVASRQYLATRAFEIKRLMQRLKTSAISEPRRTAFADGLSAIVVNLQSSGLEKRASPRRAATGEDYVIMHNVEIPLLNWSALGLMFGPSTAISKSVSGFA
;
A
#
# COMPACT_ATOMS: atom_id res chain seq x y z
N MET A 1 -45.45 -34.61 5.69
CA MET A 1 -44.23 -33.78 5.83
C MET A 1 -43.14 -34.39 4.96
N PRO A 2 -42.49 -33.65 4.04
CA PRO A 2 -41.42 -34.22 3.23
C PRO A 2 -40.20 -34.54 4.10
N PRO A 3 -39.49 -35.66 3.84
CA PRO A 3 -38.37 -36.09 4.67
C PRO A 3 -37.26 -35.03 4.72
N PRO A 4 -36.53 -34.89 5.84
CA PRO A 4 -35.52 -33.85 6.05
C PRO A 4 -34.39 -33.89 5.00
N TYR A 5 -34.15 -35.05 4.38
CA TYR A 5 -33.19 -35.23 3.30
C TYR A 5 -33.62 -34.57 1.98
N ALA A 6 -34.91 -34.56 1.64
CA ALA A 6 -35.41 -33.95 0.40
C ALA A 6 -35.16 -32.42 0.36
N LYS A 7 -35.18 -31.76 1.52
CA LYS A 7 -34.90 -30.31 1.63
C LYS A 7 -33.42 -29.98 1.43
N ALA A 8 -32.51 -30.83 1.90
CA ALA A 8 -31.07 -30.66 1.70
C ALA A 8 -30.67 -30.90 0.24
N THR A 9 -31.24 -31.92 -0.41
CA THR A 9 -31.01 -32.19 -1.84
C THR A 9 -31.58 -31.08 -2.73
N PHE A 10 -32.75 -30.53 -2.39
CA PHE A 10 -33.34 -29.39 -3.10
C PHE A 10 -32.50 -28.12 -2.95
N ALA A 11 -32.05 -27.78 -1.73
CA ALA A 11 -31.18 -26.62 -1.50
C ALA A 11 -29.84 -26.76 -2.24
N THR A 12 -29.27 -27.96 -2.28
CA THR A 12 -28.01 -28.25 -2.99
C THR A 12 -28.19 -28.11 -4.51
N GLY A 13 -29.28 -28.64 -5.07
CA GLY A 13 -29.60 -28.52 -6.50
C GLY A 13 -29.97 -27.09 -6.93
N LEU A 14 -30.54 -26.29 -6.03
CA LEU A 14 -30.85 -24.89 -6.28
C LEU A 14 -29.58 -24.02 -6.25
N LEU A 15 -28.69 -24.22 -5.27
CA LEU A 15 -27.40 -23.51 -5.16
C LEU A 15 -26.41 -23.86 -6.29
N ALA A 16 -26.55 -25.03 -6.92
CA ALA A 16 -25.73 -25.44 -8.05
C ALA A 16 -26.04 -24.69 -9.37
N ARG A 17 -27.16 -23.95 -9.44
CA ARG A 17 -27.54 -23.17 -10.62
C ARG A 17 -27.14 -21.71 -10.44
N THR A 18 -26.33 -21.19 -11.37
CA THR A 18 -25.90 -19.79 -11.49
C THR A 18 -26.94 -18.72 -11.14
N PRO A 19 -28.15 -18.75 -11.72
CA PRO A 19 -29.16 -17.71 -11.46
C PRO A 19 -29.75 -17.77 -10.05
N ALA A 20 -29.49 -18.83 -9.28
CA ALA A 20 -30.08 -18.98 -7.95
C ALA A 20 -29.31 -18.21 -6.88
N ILE A 21 -27.99 -18.08 -6.99
CA ILE A 21 -27.20 -17.34 -5.99
C ILE A 21 -27.45 -15.84 -6.13
N ASP A 22 -27.51 -15.32 -7.35
CA ASP A 22 -27.90 -13.92 -7.59
C ASP A 22 -29.37 -13.68 -7.18
N ALA A 23 -30.26 -14.66 -7.33
CA ALA A 23 -31.64 -14.55 -6.83
C ALA A 23 -31.79 -14.68 -5.30
N ILE A 24 -30.89 -15.41 -4.64
CA ILE A 24 -30.91 -15.65 -3.17
C ILE A 24 -30.22 -14.52 -2.42
N LEU A 25 -29.06 -14.12 -2.92
CA LEU A 25 -28.18 -13.13 -2.32
C LEU A 25 -28.54 -11.72 -2.79
N GLY A 26 -29.04 -11.58 -4.02
CA GLY A 26 -29.52 -10.36 -4.67
C GLY A 26 -28.71 -10.03 -5.94
N ALA A 27 -29.35 -9.40 -6.94
CA ALA A 27 -28.74 -9.16 -8.26
C ALA A 27 -27.78 -7.94 -8.30
N SER A 28 -27.61 -7.24 -7.17
CA SER A 28 -26.93 -5.93 -7.10
C SER A 28 -25.54 -5.97 -6.45
N PHE A 29 -24.99 -7.15 -6.15
CA PHE A 29 -23.71 -7.27 -5.45
C PHE A 29 -22.53 -7.29 -6.42
N SER A 30 -21.41 -6.68 -5.99
CA SER A 30 -20.12 -6.98 -6.61
C SER A 30 -19.76 -8.44 -6.37
N HIS A 31 -19.01 -9.09 -7.29
CA HIS A 31 -18.58 -10.47 -7.07
C HIS A 31 -17.70 -10.60 -5.81
N GLU A 32 -16.97 -9.54 -5.45
CA GLU A 32 -16.23 -9.49 -4.20
C GLU A 32 -17.13 -9.70 -2.98
N GLU A 33 -18.21 -8.92 -2.88
CA GLU A 33 -19.15 -9.02 -1.76
C GLU A 33 -19.83 -10.39 -1.76
N LEU A 34 -20.21 -10.89 -2.93
CA LEU A 34 -20.80 -12.22 -3.06
C LEU A 34 -19.85 -13.30 -2.52
N ILE A 35 -18.57 -13.30 -2.94
CA ILE A 35 -17.56 -14.24 -2.44
C ILE A 35 -17.39 -14.09 -0.93
N GLY A 36 -17.23 -12.87 -0.42
CA GLY A 36 -17.07 -12.61 1.02
C GLY A 36 -18.24 -13.12 1.86
N GLN A 37 -19.47 -12.97 1.37
CA GLN A 37 -20.67 -13.45 2.06
C GLN A 37 -20.84 -14.96 1.96
N VAL A 38 -20.52 -15.57 0.81
CA VAL A 38 -20.52 -17.04 0.69
C VAL A 38 -19.51 -17.66 1.65
N LEU A 39 -18.32 -17.07 1.76
CA LEU A 39 -17.34 -17.48 2.75
C LEU A 39 -17.84 -17.26 4.18
N ALA A 40 -18.55 -16.16 4.48
CA ALA A 40 -19.18 -15.95 5.80
C ALA A 40 -20.24 -17.02 6.14
N LEU A 41 -21.07 -17.41 5.17
CA LEU A 41 -22.07 -18.46 5.34
C LEU A 41 -21.44 -19.83 5.62
N ILE A 42 -20.37 -20.20 4.90
CA ILE A 42 -19.60 -21.41 5.18
C ILE A 42 -19.05 -21.39 6.61
N ARG A 43 -18.68 -20.20 7.11
CA ARG A 43 -18.16 -19.97 8.47
C ARG A 43 -19.22 -19.88 9.56
N ARG A 44 -20.51 -19.97 9.20
CA ARG A 44 -21.63 -19.74 10.14
C ARG A 44 -21.63 -18.37 10.79
N GLU A 45 -20.96 -17.41 10.17
CA GLU A 45 -21.02 -16.03 10.60
C GLU A 45 -22.33 -15.39 10.10
N PRO A 46 -22.91 -14.45 10.86
CA PRO A 46 -24.04 -13.68 10.37
C PRO A 46 -23.65 -12.86 9.14
N PRO A 47 -24.58 -12.62 8.21
CA PRO A 47 -24.32 -11.81 7.03
C PRO A 47 -23.93 -10.39 7.46
N LYS A 48 -22.81 -9.88 6.93
CA LYS A 48 -22.26 -8.57 7.31
C LYS A 48 -22.79 -7.42 6.45
N SER A 49 -23.40 -7.71 5.31
CA SER A 49 -23.93 -6.69 4.39
C SER A 49 -25.35 -6.27 4.78
N ALA A 50 -25.60 -4.97 4.87
CA ALA A 50 -26.92 -4.40 5.17
C ALA A 50 -27.98 -4.84 4.15
N LEU A 51 -27.62 -4.98 2.87
CA LEU A 51 -28.50 -5.46 1.81
C LEU A 51 -28.89 -6.94 1.99
N MET A 52 -28.06 -7.74 2.65
CA MET A 52 -28.34 -9.15 2.92
C MET A 52 -29.10 -9.39 4.23
N VAL A 53 -28.91 -8.53 5.23
CA VAL A 53 -29.78 -8.50 6.42
C VAL A 53 -31.24 -8.26 6.01
N GLN A 54 -31.46 -7.59 4.86
CA GLN A 54 -32.78 -7.38 4.28
C GLN A 54 -33.28 -8.58 3.44
N SER A 55 -32.40 -9.51 3.04
CA SER A 55 -32.80 -10.71 2.28
C SER A 55 -33.25 -11.83 3.22
N ALA A 56 -34.57 -12.09 3.22
CA ALA A 56 -35.16 -13.18 3.99
C ALA A 56 -34.58 -14.57 3.63
N ASN A 57 -34.14 -14.76 2.39
CA ASN A 57 -33.53 -16.02 1.94
C ASN A 57 -32.10 -16.18 2.47
N CYS A 58 -31.33 -15.09 2.55
CA CYS A 58 -29.99 -15.11 3.12
C CYS A 58 -30.02 -15.42 4.63
N LEU A 59 -30.92 -14.78 5.39
CA LEU A 59 -31.11 -15.06 6.81
C LEU A 59 -31.54 -16.52 7.08
N ARG A 60 -32.43 -17.06 6.23
CA ARG A 60 -32.83 -18.46 6.31
C ARG A 60 -31.66 -19.41 6.07
N LEU A 61 -30.84 -19.16 5.05
CA LEU A 61 -29.65 -19.98 4.80
C LEU A 61 -28.64 -19.86 5.94
N ALA A 62 -28.37 -18.65 6.44
CA ALA A 62 -27.49 -18.45 7.60
C ALA A 62 -27.98 -19.24 8.82
N SER A 63 -29.29 -19.23 9.10
CA SER A 63 -29.87 -20.00 10.22
C SER A 63 -29.73 -21.51 10.04
N LEU A 64 -29.81 -22.01 8.81
CA LEU A 64 -29.64 -23.43 8.49
C LEU A 64 -28.18 -23.87 8.64
N PHE A 65 -27.22 -23.05 8.20
CA PHE A 65 -25.80 -23.32 8.38
C PHE A 65 -25.37 -23.21 9.85
N ALA A 66 -25.97 -22.30 10.62
CA ALA A 66 -25.70 -22.16 12.05
C ALA A 66 -26.18 -23.38 12.86
N THR A 67 -27.27 -24.01 12.44
CA THR A 67 -27.90 -25.11 13.18
C THR A 67 -27.46 -26.50 12.72
N ARG A 68 -26.89 -26.65 11.52
CA ARG A 68 -26.57 -27.97 10.94
C ARG A 68 -25.22 -28.01 10.22
N ASN A 69 -24.50 -29.13 10.34
CA ASN A 69 -23.39 -29.49 9.46
C ASN A 69 -23.96 -29.88 8.09
N LEU A 70 -23.72 -29.08 7.04
CA LEU A 70 -24.19 -29.34 5.67
C LEU A 70 -23.01 -29.40 4.68
N PRO A 71 -22.21 -30.49 4.69
CA PRO A 71 -20.99 -30.59 3.89
C PRO A 71 -21.24 -30.54 2.38
N ALA A 72 -22.37 -31.08 1.91
CA ALA A 72 -22.76 -31.00 0.50
C ALA A 72 -23.06 -29.55 0.07
N CYS A 73 -23.72 -28.77 0.93
CA CYS A 73 -24.01 -27.37 0.63
C CYS A 73 -22.75 -26.51 0.69
N SER A 74 -21.82 -26.76 1.63
CA SER A 74 -20.53 -26.07 1.64
C SER A 74 -19.71 -26.39 0.38
N ALA A 75 -19.70 -27.65 -0.09
CA ALA A 75 -18.99 -28.02 -1.32
C ALA A 75 -19.54 -27.29 -2.55
N VAL A 76 -20.87 -27.16 -2.68
CA VAL A 76 -21.50 -26.41 -3.78
C VAL A 76 -21.17 -24.92 -3.70
N LEU A 77 -21.20 -24.33 -2.51
CA LEU A 77 -20.83 -22.93 -2.31
C LEU A 77 -19.35 -22.67 -2.63
N THR A 78 -18.45 -23.58 -2.21
CA THR A 78 -17.03 -23.56 -2.56
C THR A 78 -16.83 -23.64 -4.08
N ALA A 79 -17.52 -24.57 -4.76
CA ALA A 79 -17.46 -24.71 -6.21
C ALA A 79 -17.94 -23.44 -6.94
N GLN A 80 -18.95 -22.75 -6.40
CA GLN A 80 -19.39 -21.48 -6.95
C GLN A 80 -18.33 -20.39 -6.80
N VAL A 81 -17.69 -20.27 -5.64
CA VAL A 81 -16.60 -19.30 -5.43
C VAL A 81 -15.46 -19.56 -6.41
N LEU A 82 -15.06 -20.81 -6.58
CA LEU A 82 -14.06 -21.22 -7.57
C LEU A 82 -14.47 -20.82 -8.99
N ARG A 83 -15.74 -21.02 -9.36
CA ARG A 83 -16.26 -20.65 -10.67
C ARG A 83 -16.21 -19.13 -10.89
N ILE A 84 -16.59 -18.33 -9.89
CA ILE A 84 -16.55 -16.85 -9.97
C ILE A 84 -15.10 -16.38 -10.10
N LEU A 85 -14.19 -16.91 -9.26
CA LEU A 85 -12.76 -16.61 -9.34
C LEU A 85 -12.16 -17.02 -10.70
N GLY A 86 -12.62 -18.14 -11.28
CA GLY A 86 -12.20 -18.61 -12.60
C GLY A 86 -12.74 -17.80 -13.78
N THR A 87 -13.69 -16.89 -13.58
CA THR A 87 -14.21 -16.07 -14.69
C THR A 87 -13.24 -14.96 -15.11
N ALA A 88 -13.26 -14.60 -16.40
CA ALA A 88 -12.44 -13.50 -16.92
C ALA A 88 -12.95 -12.09 -16.56
N GLY A 89 -14.15 -11.98 -15.97
CA GLY A 89 -14.74 -10.70 -15.58
C GLY A 89 -14.13 -10.11 -14.31
N PRO A 90 -14.23 -8.78 -14.08
CA PRO A 90 -13.75 -8.15 -12.85
C PRO A 90 -14.54 -8.66 -11.63
N ILE A 91 -13.85 -8.78 -10.49
CA ILE A 91 -14.44 -9.19 -9.22
C ILE A 91 -15.06 -7.99 -8.49
N ALA A 92 -14.34 -6.87 -8.45
CA ALA A 92 -14.81 -5.66 -7.76
C ALA A 92 -15.14 -4.54 -8.74
N SER A 93 -14.17 -4.17 -9.58
CA SER A 93 -14.24 -2.99 -10.45
C SER A 93 -13.35 -3.18 -11.67
N ARG A 94 -13.58 -2.38 -12.72
CA ARG A 94 -12.70 -2.36 -13.90
C ARG A 94 -11.34 -1.70 -13.61
N LEU A 95 -11.21 -1.01 -12.48
CA LEU A 95 -9.95 -0.39 -12.06
C LEU A 95 -9.01 -1.46 -11.48
N PRO A 96 -7.76 -1.57 -11.98
CA PRO A 96 -6.81 -2.58 -11.50
C PRO A 96 -6.50 -2.49 -10.00
N ALA A 97 -6.51 -1.28 -9.43
CA ALA A 97 -6.22 -1.06 -8.01
C ALA A 97 -7.30 -1.65 -7.11
N ASP A 98 -8.57 -1.47 -7.48
CA ASP A 98 -9.72 -2.01 -6.74
C ASP A 98 -9.74 -3.54 -6.84
N GLU A 99 -9.48 -4.08 -8.03
CA GLU A 99 -9.39 -5.53 -8.25
C GLU A 99 -8.25 -6.15 -7.43
N PHE A 100 -7.08 -5.50 -7.38
CA PHE A 100 -5.95 -5.95 -6.57
C PHE A 100 -6.31 -5.96 -5.08
N ALA A 101 -6.97 -4.91 -4.58
CA ALA A 101 -7.41 -4.82 -3.19
C ALA A 101 -8.47 -5.87 -2.87
N ALA A 102 -9.37 -6.17 -3.79
CA ALA A 102 -10.38 -7.21 -3.65
C ALA A 102 -9.77 -8.61 -3.56
N LEU A 103 -8.86 -8.95 -4.48
CA LEU A 103 -8.15 -10.23 -4.47
C LEU A 103 -7.37 -10.44 -3.17
N ARG A 104 -6.72 -9.40 -2.65
CA ARG A 104 -6.04 -9.45 -1.35
C ARG A 104 -7.01 -9.73 -0.21
N ARG A 105 -8.15 -9.01 -0.15
CA ARG A 105 -9.18 -9.21 0.89
C ARG A 105 -9.73 -10.64 0.86
N ILE A 106 -10.02 -11.16 -0.33
CA ILE A 106 -10.51 -12.55 -0.51
C ILE A 106 -9.46 -13.56 -0.03
N ALA A 107 -8.19 -13.37 -0.38
CA ALA A 107 -7.15 -14.29 0.07
C ALA A 107 -6.91 -14.25 1.58
N ASP A 108 -6.99 -13.07 2.20
CA ASP A 108 -6.90 -12.94 3.66
C ASP A 108 -8.05 -13.69 4.34
N LEU A 109 -9.26 -13.69 3.76
CA LEU A 109 -10.38 -14.51 4.22
C LEU A 109 -10.11 -16.01 4.05
N VAL A 110 -9.61 -16.43 2.88
CA VAL A 110 -9.31 -17.86 2.61
C VAL A 110 -8.21 -18.39 3.55
N ARG A 111 -7.15 -17.63 3.80
CA ARG A 111 -6.03 -18.04 4.66
C ARG A 111 -6.38 -18.13 6.13
N ARG A 112 -7.22 -17.22 6.64
CA ARG A 112 -7.62 -17.22 8.06
C ARG A 112 -8.36 -18.49 8.44
N ASP A 113 -9.15 -19.03 7.52
CA ASP A 113 -10.25 -19.91 7.91
C ASP A 113 -10.03 -21.39 7.53
N LYS A 114 -8.83 -21.78 7.06
CA LYS A 114 -8.44 -23.17 6.70
C LYS A 114 -9.62 -23.97 6.14
N LEU A 115 -10.28 -23.42 5.10
CA LEU A 115 -11.48 -23.99 4.51
C LEU A 115 -11.21 -25.48 4.17
N PRO A 116 -12.08 -26.42 4.58
CA PRO A 116 -11.75 -27.85 4.58
C PRO A 116 -11.62 -28.48 3.19
N SER A 117 -12.02 -27.79 2.12
CA SER A 117 -11.90 -28.28 0.74
C SER A 117 -11.81 -27.12 -0.25
N GLY A 118 -10.83 -27.16 -1.16
CA GLY A 118 -10.68 -26.19 -2.26
C GLY A 118 -9.95 -24.89 -1.93
N SER A 119 -9.39 -24.73 -0.72
CA SER A 119 -8.60 -23.53 -0.36
C SER A 119 -7.40 -23.33 -1.28
N ASP A 120 -6.70 -24.42 -1.63
CA ASP A 120 -5.50 -24.38 -2.44
C ASP A 120 -5.83 -24.00 -3.89
N ASP A 121 -6.95 -24.51 -4.41
CA ASP A 121 -7.48 -24.13 -5.72
C ASP A 121 -7.90 -22.65 -5.76
N MET A 122 -8.57 -22.16 -4.71
CA MET A 122 -8.94 -20.74 -4.60
C MET A 122 -7.69 -19.85 -4.57
N MET A 123 -6.68 -20.23 -3.78
CA MET A 123 -5.42 -19.49 -3.70
C MET A 123 -4.68 -19.50 -5.05
N SER A 124 -4.63 -20.64 -5.73
CA SER A 124 -4.04 -20.76 -7.07
C SER A 124 -4.71 -19.83 -8.10
N LEU A 125 -6.06 -19.78 -8.09
CA LEU A 125 -6.80 -18.86 -8.96
C LEU A 125 -6.53 -17.38 -8.62
N ILE A 126 -6.46 -17.04 -7.32
CA ILE A 126 -6.11 -15.69 -6.88
C ILE A 126 -4.69 -15.31 -7.34
N GLU A 127 -3.72 -16.21 -7.18
CA GLU A 127 -2.34 -16.01 -7.63
C GLU A 127 -2.26 -15.79 -9.15
N SER A 128 -2.99 -16.61 -9.92
CA SER A 128 -3.07 -16.48 -11.37
C SER A 128 -3.62 -15.11 -11.78
N ARG A 129 -4.74 -14.67 -11.18
CA ARG A 129 -5.34 -13.36 -11.45
C ARG A 129 -4.45 -12.21 -11.05
N MET A 130 -3.82 -12.26 -9.87
CA MET A 130 -2.85 -11.25 -9.45
C MET A 130 -1.66 -11.16 -10.41
N GLY A 131 -1.21 -12.31 -10.93
CA GLY A 131 -0.19 -12.38 -11.97
C GLY A 131 -0.59 -11.62 -13.25
N HIS A 132 -1.85 -11.76 -13.70
CA HIS A 132 -2.36 -11.02 -14.85
C HIS A 132 -2.54 -9.52 -14.58
N LEU A 133 -2.89 -9.13 -13.35
CA LEU A 133 -2.97 -7.72 -12.97
C LEU A 133 -1.60 -7.03 -12.91
N ILE A 134 -0.53 -7.80 -12.71
CA ILE A 134 0.85 -7.30 -12.67
C ILE A 134 1.52 -7.64 -14.01
N MET A 135 0.92 -7.16 -15.10
CA MET A 135 1.51 -7.12 -16.43
C MET A 135 1.91 -5.67 -16.73
N ALA A 136 2.84 -5.45 -17.67
CA ALA A 136 3.40 -4.11 -17.91
C ALA A 136 2.33 -3.03 -18.17
N GLU A 137 1.29 -3.36 -18.95
CA GLU A 137 0.21 -2.44 -19.32
C GLU A 137 -0.70 -2.07 -18.13
N THR A 138 -0.96 -3.02 -17.23
CA THR A 138 -1.79 -2.82 -16.04
C THR A 138 -0.99 -2.22 -14.90
N LEU A 139 0.31 -2.48 -14.84
CA LEU A 139 1.22 -1.90 -13.86
C LEU A 139 1.33 -0.39 -14.02
N ALA A 140 1.31 0.13 -15.25
CA ALA A 140 1.27 1.57 -15.50
C ALA A 140 -0.01 2.24 -14.94
N LYS A 141 -1.12 1.49 -14.86
CA LYS A 141 -2.36 1.97 -14.23
C LYS A 141 -2.30 1.86 -12.69
N LEU A 142 -1.59 0.87 -12.17
CA LEU A 142 -1.38 0.67 -10.72
C LEU A 142 -0.37 1.67 -10.14
N VAL A 143 0.67 2.00 -10.90
CA VAL A 143 1.76 2.90 -10.53
C VAL A 143 1.97 3.90 -11.67
N PRO A 144 1.16 4.99 -11.73
CA PRO A 144 1.21 5.94 -12.83
C PRO A 144 2.54 6.70 -12.90
N ASP A 145 3.02 6.95 -14.12
CA ASP A 145 4.26 7.71 -14.35
C ASP A 145 4.13 9.20 -14.01
N THR A 146 2.90 9.72 -13.91
CA THR A 146 2.61 11.09 -13.45
C THR A 146 2.96 11.31 -11.99
N VAL A 147 3.09 10.23 -11.21
CA VAL A 147 3.39 10.29 -9.78
C VAL A 147 4.90 10.42 -9.56
N PRO A 148 5.36 11.25 -8.61
CA PRO A 148 6.79 11.35 -8.28
C PRO A 148 7.42 9.99 -7.98
N GLN A 149 8.66 9.78 -8.43
CA GLN A 149 9.37 8.49 -8.35
C GLN A 149 9.44 7.91 -6.91
N ILE A 150 9.68 8.75 -5.89
CA ILE A 150 9.64 8.34 -4.46
C ILE A 150 8.29 7.70 -4.10
N ARG A 151 7.18 8.30 -4.53
CA ARG A 151 5.84 7.78 -4.26
C ARG A 151 5.56 6.50 -5.07
N ARG A 152 6.07 6.40 -6.29
CA ARG A 152 6.00 5.16 -7.10
C ARG A 152 6.73 4.00 -6.41
N ILE A 153 7.88 4.27 -5.81
CA ILE A 153 8.62 3.30 -4.98
C ILE A 153 7.77 2.86 -3.78
N ASP A 154 7.18 3.79 -3.02
CA ASP A 154 6.30 3.44 -1.88
C ASP A 154 5.09 2.61 -2.32
N MET A 155 4.44 2.98 -3.42
CA MET A 155 3.31 2.24 -3.98
C MET A 155 3.72 0.83 -4.37
N THR A 156 4.88 0.67 -5.01
CA THR A 156 5.41 -0.63 -5.43
C THR A 156 5.72 -1.52 -4.23
N ILE A 157 6.31 -0.98 -3.15
CA ILE A 157 6.54 -1.73 -1.91
C ILE A 157 5.21 -2.22 -1.31
N ARG A 158 4.17 -1.36 -1.26
CA ARG A 158 2.84 -1.77 -0.77
C ARG A 158 2.20 -2.86 -1.63
N LEU A 159 2.40 -2.80 -2.96
CA LEU A 159 1.93 -3.85 -3.87
C LEU A 159 2.69 -5.16 -3.62
N ILE A 160 4.00 -5.12 -3.38
CA ILE A 160 4.81 -6.30 -3.04
C ILE A 160 4.30 -6.96 -1.75
N ASP A 161 4.04 -6.16 -0.72
CA ASP A 161 3.54 -6.65 0.57
C ASP A 161 2.13 -7.26 0.46
N GLY A 162 1.32 -6.76 -0.47
CA GLY A 162 -0.02 -7.26 -0.77
C GLY A 162 -0.07 -8.42 -1.78
N ALA A 163 1.02 -8.67 -2.51
CA ALA A 163 1.03 -9.62 -3.61
C ALA A 163 1.07 -11.08 -3.13
N ILE A 164 0.26 -11.90 -3.78
CA ILE A 164 0.10 -13.33 -3.53
C ILE A 164 0.71 -14.07 -4.71
N GLY A 165 1.47 -15.12 -4.42
CA GLY A 165 2.22 -15.87 -5.41
C GLY A 165 3.57 -15.26 -5.77
N ASN A 166 4.51 -16.13 -6.12
CA ASN A 166 5.90 -15.73 -6.42
C ASN A 166 6.02 -14.96 -7.74
N ARG A 167 5.18 -15.27 -8.74
CA ARG A 167 5.24 -14.64 -10.06
C ARG A 167 4.96 -13.13 -9.98
N ALA A 168 3.82 -12.77 -9.39
CA ALA A 168 3.41 -11.40 -9.11
C ALA A 168 4.48 -10.64 -8.31
N ARG A 169 4.95 -11.24 -7.21
CA ARG A 169 5.96 -10.65 -6.34
C ARG A 169 7.28 -10.40 -7.06
N ASN A 170 7.77 -11.37 -7.83
CA ASN A 170 9.02 -11.24 -8.57
C ASN A 170 8.92 -10.18 -9.67
N ALA A 171 7.79 -10.06 -10.35
CA ALA A 171 7.56 -8.99 -11.33
C ALA A 171 7.61 -7.60 -10.68
N LEU A 172 6.95 -7.42 -9.54
CA LEU A 172 6.99 -6.16 -8.78
C LEU A 172 8.38 -5.86 -8.22
N ILE A 173 9.14 -6.87 -7.76
CA ILE A 173 10.51 -6.69 -7.30
C ILE A 173 11.41 -6.24 -8.46
N LYS A 174 11.29 -6.84 -9.64
CA LYS A 174 12.03 -6.39 -10.83
C LYS A 174 11.68 -4.94 -11.18
N PHE A 175 10.40 -4.58 -11.11
CA PHE A 175 9.97 -3.19 -11.32
C PHE A 175 10.53 -2.24 -10.27
N LEU A 176 10.56 -2.64 -9.00
CA LEU A 176 11.18 -1.87 -7.92
C LEU A 176 12.67 -1.66 -8.18
N SER A 177 13.40 -2.68 -8.63
CA SER A 177 14.81 -2.54 -9.03
C SER A 177 14.99 -1.51 -10.16
N LEU A 178 14.12 -1.50 -11.17
CA LEU A 178 14.15 -0.50 -12.23
C LEU A 178 13.86 0.91 -11.71
N LEU A 179 12.93 1.06 -10.76
CA LEU A 179 12.63 2.36 -10.15
C LEU A 179 13.77 2.87 -9.25
N LEU A 180 14.55 1.97 -8.65
CA LEU A 180 15.65 2.30 -7.75
C LEU A 180 16.99 2.50 -8.46
N ASP A 181 17.05 2.27 -9.77
CA ASP A 181 18.28 2.44 -10.54
C ASP A 181 18.89 3.82 -10.30
N GLU A 182 20.11 3.81 -9.72
CA GLU A 182 20.72 4.92 -8.98
C GLU A 182 20.87 6.18 -9.83
N GLY A 183 21.01 6.02 -11.15
CA GLY A 183 21.11 7.12 -12.10
C GLY A 183 19.79 7.84 -12.37
N SER A 184 18.64 7.16 -12.34
CA SER A 184 17.34 7.80 -12.61
C SER A 184 16.82 8.56 -11.38
N LEU A 185 16.92 7.93 -10.21
CA LEU A 185 16.43 8.45 -8.96
C LEU A 185 17.24 9.67 -8.51
N SER A 186 18.57 9.60 -8.59
CA SER A 186 19.45 10.73 -8.25
C SER A 186 19.17 11.96 -9.14
N ARG A 187 19.00 11.76 -10.46
CA ARG A 187 18.67 12.85 -11.39
C ARG A 187 17.32 13.49 -11.08
N SER A 188 16.29 12.68 -10.84
CA SER A 188 14.95 13.13 -10.41
C SER A 188 14.99 13.93 -9.10
N LEU A 189 15.85 13.51 -8.17
CA LEU A 189 15.98 14.14 -6.85
C LEU A 189 16.76 15.46 -6.88
N VAL A 190 17.78 15.58 -7.74
CA VAL A 190 18.59 16.78 -7.90
C VAL A 190 17.85 17.88 -8.66
N ALA A 191 16.94 17.53 -9.58
CA ALA A 191 16.17 18.50 -10.37
C ALA A 191 15.32 19.47 -9.52
N SER A 192 14.99 19.12 -8.27
CA SER A 192 14.23 20.00 -7.36
C SER A 192 14.99 20.27 -6.07
N ARG A 193 16.02 21.14 -6.15
CA ARG A 193 16.93 21.50 -5.04
C ARG A 193 16.26 22.19 -3.84
N GLN A 194 15.07 22.76 -4.01
CA GLN A 194 14.40 23.54 -2.97
C GLN A 194 13.90 22.70 -1.77
N TYR A 195 13.91 21.36 -1.86
CA TYR A 195 13.32 20.47 -0.85
C TYR A 195 14.22 19.29 -0.43
N LEU A 196 15.55 19.46 -0.47
CA LEU A 196 16.50 18.37 -0.18
C LEU A 196 16.30 17.71 1.20
N ALA A 197 16.06 18.51 2.26
CA ALA A 197 15.84 17.99 3.60
C ALA A 197 14.56 17.13 3.70
N THR A 198 13.47 17.58 3.08
CA THR A 198 12.20 16.84 3.01
C THR A 198 12.36 15.55 2.22
N ARG A 199 13.10 15.56 1.10
CA ARG A 199 13.37 14.37 0.30
C ARG A 199 14.26 13.37 1.04
N ALA A 200 15.28 13.82 1.76
CA ALA A 200 16.10 12.94 2.59
C ALA A 200 15.26 12.26 3.69
N PHE A 201 14.30 12.98 4.28
CA PHE A 201 13.34 12.40 5.23
C PHE A 201 12.43 11.36 4.57
N GLU A 202 11.90 11.63 3.37
CA GLU A 202 11.09 10.66 2.62
C GLU A 202 11.87 9.39 2.27
N ILE A 203 13.14 9.52 1.86
CA ILE A 203 14.00 8.38 1.57
C ILE A 203 14.27 7.56 2.85
N LYS A 204 14.54 8.22 3.99
CA LYS A 204 14.67 7.52 5.28
C LYS A 204 13.40 6.75 5.65
N ARG A 205 12.22 7.32 5.39
CA ARG A 205 10.93 6.65 5.60
C ARG A 205 10.77 5.44 4.67
N LEU A 206 11.19 5.54 3.41
CA LEU A 206 11.21 4.42 2.47
C LEU A 206 12.13 3.29 2.95
N MET A 207 13.34 3.63 3.41
CA MET A 207 14.28 2.66 3.99
C MET A 207 13.67 1.95 5.20
N GLN A 208 12.98 2.68 6.09
CA GLN A 208 12.28 2.08 7.22
C GLN A 208 11.19 1.10 6.75
N ARG A 209 10.45 1.44 5.69
CA ARG A 209 9.39 0.58 5.16
C ARG A 209 9.94 -0.68 4.48
N LEU A 210 11.06 -0.55 3.76
CA LEU A 210 11.77 -1.70 3.18
C LEU A 210 12.17 -2.71 4.26
N LYS A 211 12.63 -2.26 5.44
CA LYS A 211 12.96 -3.16 6.57
C LYS A 211 11.79 -4.04 7.01
N THR A 212 10.56 -3.51 6.95
CA THR A 212 9.33 -4.23 7.35
C THR A 212 8.65 -4.98 6.21
N SER A 213 9.16 -4.88 4.97
CA SER A 213 8.53 -5.44 3.77
C SER A 213 8.73 -6.96 3.64
N ALA A 214 7.86 -7.60 2.86
CA ALA A 214 7.91 -9.02 2.53
C ALA A 214 9.03 -9.42 1.54
N ILE A 215 9.94 -8.50 1.22
CA ILE A 215 11.10 -8.72 0.34
C ILE A 215 12.15 -9.59 1.07
N SER A 216 12.92 -10.41 0.35
CA SER A 216 14.01 -11.18 0.97
C SER A 216 15.09 -10.28 1.56
N GLU A 217 15.67 -10.68 2.69
CA GLU A 217 16.72 -9.92 3.38
C GLU A 217 17.86 -9.44 2.47
N PRO A 218 18.50 -10.28 1.62
CA PRO A 218 19.59 -9.82 0.75
C PRO A 218 19.16 -8.76 -0.27
N ARG A 219 17.87 -8.74 -0.66
CA ARG A 219 17.34 -7.71 -1.56
C ARG A 219 16.99 -6.44 -0.79
N ARG A 220 16.45 -6.58 0.43
CA ARG A 220 16.18 -5.44 1.32
C ARG A 220 17.46 -4.66 1.61
N THR A 221 18.55 -5.35 1.94
CA THR A 221 19.85 -4.72 2.20
C THR A 221 20.36 -3.99 0.95
N ALA A 222 20.38 -4.66 -0.22
CA ALA A 222 20.80 -4.03 -1.47
C ALA A 222 20.00 -2.75 -1.81
N PHE A 223 18.67 -2.78 -1.62
CA PHE A 223 17.83 -1.59 -1.84
C PHE A 223 18.07 -0.50 -0.79
N ALA A 224 18.28 -0.87 0.47
CA ALA A 224 18.58 0.08 1.53
C ALA A 224 19.95 0.74 1.32
N ASP A 225 20.95 -0.01 0.87
CA ASP A 225 22.30 0.49 0.59
C ASP A 225 22.27 1.49 -0.57
N GLY A 226 21.57 1.19 -1.67
CA GLY A 226 21.40 2.12 -2.80
C GLY A 226 20.67 3.41 -2.39
N LEU A 227 19.61 3.31 -1.58
CA LEU A 227 18.93 4.49 -1.04
C LEU A 227 19.81 5.31 -0.08
N SER A 228 20.65 4.63 0.72
CA SER A 228 21.61 5.28 1.62
C SER A 228 22.65 6.08 0.84
N ALA A 229 23.21 5.49 -0.23
CA ALA A 229 24.16 6.16 -1.12
C ALA A 229 23.56 7.43 -1.74
N ILE A 230 22.29 7.39 -2.14
CA ILE A 230 21.57 8.56 -2.66
C ILE A 230 21.43 9.66 -1.59
N VAL A 231 21.10 9.31 -0.34
CA VAL A 231 21.02 10.29 0.76
C VAL A 231 22.37 10.96 1.01
N VAL A 232 23.46 10.17 1.04
CA VAL A 232 24.82 10.70 1.20
C VAL A 232 25.16 11.66 0.06
N ASN A 233 24.87 11.29 -1.19
CA ASN A 233 25.12 12.13 -2.36
C ASN A 233 24.29 13.42 -2.37
N LEU A 234 23.03 13.38 -1.89
CA LEU A 234 22.19 14.57 -1.76
C LEU A 234 22.70 15.51 -0.66
N GLN A 235 23.21 14.95 0.44
CA GLN A 235 23.76 15.72 1.55
C GLN A 235 25.09 16.38 1.16
N SER A 236 26.00 15.66 0.49
CA SER A 236 27.26 16.24 -0.01
C SER A 236 26.99 17.33 -1.05
N SER A 237 26.09 17.08 -2.01
CA SER A 237 25.69 18.07 -3.03
C SER A 237 24.97 19.30 -2.46
N GLY A 238 24.28 19.15 -1.31
CA GLY A 238 23.60 20.25 -0.60
C GLY A 238 24.53 21.04 0.32
N LEU A 239 25.58 20.42 0.85
CA LEU A 239 26.58 21.06 1.71
C LEU A 239 27.58 21.90 0.89
N GLU A 240 27.95 21.48 -0.32
CA GLU A 240 28.90 22.21 -1.16
C GLU A 240 28.43 23.60 -1.62
N LYS A 241 27.13 23.92 -1.55
CA LYS A 241 26.62 25.28 -1.85
C LYS A 241 26.14 26.08 -0.63
N ARG A 242 26.18 25.51 0.57
CA ARG A 242 26.09 26.28 1.83
C ARG A 242 27.46 26.64 2.40
N ALA A 243 28.53 26.20 1.77
CA ALA A 243 29.84 26.83 1.91
C ALA A 243 29.89 28.08 1.02
N SER A 244 29.11 29.11 1.36
CA SER A 244 29.74 30.43 1.21
C SER A 244 30.94 30.36 2.16
N PRO A 245 32.18 30.59 1.70
CA PRO A 245 33.27 30.68 2.64
C PRO A 245 32.83 31.75 3.63
N ARG A 246 32.68 31.38 4.91
CA ARG A 246 32.67 32.37 5.97
C ARG A 246 34.00 33.07 5.80
N ARG A 247 34.03 34.20 5.08
CA ARG A 247 35.20 35.08 5.07
C ARG A 247 35.51 35.29 6.55
N ALA A 248 36.75 34.99 6.93
CA ALA A 248 37.24 35.40 8.23
C ALA A 248 36.90 36.88 8.37
N ALA A 249 36.20 37.23 9.45
CA ALA A 249 35.81 38.60 9.73
C ALA A 249 37.08 39.45 9.71
N THR A 250 37.24 40.30 8.71
CA THR A 250 38.14 41.44 8.82
C THR A 250 37.54 42.37 9.86
N GLY A 251 38.36 43.01 10.71
CA GLY A 251 37.94 43.76 11.90
C GLY A 251 37.03 44.97 11.67
N GLU A 252 36.45 45.12 10.48
CA GLU A 252 35.64 46.25 10.03
C GLU A 252 34.15 45.89 9.82
N ASP A 253 33.73 44.63 9.94
CA ASP A 253 32.34 44.19 9.70
C ASP A 253 31.48 44.14 10.98
N TYR A 254 31.08 45.30 11.51
CA TYR A 254 30.16 45.43 12.65
C TYR A 254 29.15 46.57 12.45
N VAL A 255 28.05 46.51 13.21
CA VAL A 255 27.07 47.61 13.34
C VAL A 255 27.03 48.04 14.80
N ILE A 256 27.12 49.35 15.04
CA ILE A 256 26.96 49.93 16.38
C ILE A 256 25.47 50.20 16.61
N MET A 257 24.88 49.56 17.61
CA MET A 257 23.56 49.89 18.13
C MET A 257 23.65 50.09 19.64
N HIS A 258 23.14 51.23 20.13
CA HIS A 258 23.12 51.55 21.57
C HIS A 258 24.51 51.40 22.24
N ASN A 259 25.58 51.90 21.60
CA ASN A 259 26.98 51.76 22.06
C ASN A 259 27.49 50.31 22.21
N VAL A 260 26.86 49.34 21.55
CA VAL A 260 27.35 47.96 21.49
C VAL A 260 27.73 47.63 20.06
N GLU A 261 28.96 47.16 19.87
CA GLU A 261 29.44 46.62 18.59
C GLU A 261 28.87 45.22 18.39
N ILE A 262 28.07 45.04 17.34
CA ILE A 262 27.51 43.75 16.97
C ILE A 262 28.17 43.28 15.67
N PRO A 263 28.95 42.19 15.68
CA PRO A 263 29.60 41.68 14.48
C PRO A 263 28.55 41.15 13.50
N LEU A 264 28.67 41.54 12.23
CA LEU A 264 27.74 41.19 11.16
C LEU A 264 27.79 39.70 10.78
N LEU A 265 28.80 38.96 11.24
CA LEU A 265 28.97 37.52 10.96
C LEU A 265 27.79 36.63 11.39
N ASN A 266 26.96 37.10 12.33
CA ASN A 266 25.83 36.34 12.88
C ASN A 266 24.47 36.79 12.33
N TRP A 267 24.46 37.68 11.32
CA TRP A 267 23.24 38.26 10.80
C TRP A 267 22.76 37.50 9.57
N SER A 268 21.50 37.04 9.60
CA SER A 268 20.80 36.60 8.40
C SER A 268 20.26 37.81 7.63
N ALA A 269 19.90 37.65 6.35
CA ALA A 269 19.27 38.72 5.57
C ALA A 269 17.98 39.27 6.23
N LEU A 270 17.25 38.40 6.94
CA LEU A 270 16.13 38.78 7.80
C LEU A 270 16.58 39.52 9.07
N GLY A 271 17.69 39.10 9.67
CA GLY A 271 18.28 39.78 10.82
C GLY A 271 18.70 41.21 10.53
N LEU A 272 19.14 41.52 9.31
CA LEU A 272 19.45 42.90 8.86
C LEU A 272 18.21 43.80 8.82
N MET A 273 17.02 43.23 8.59
CA MET A 273 15.78 43.99 8.54
C MET A 273 15.06 44.09 9.89
N PHE A 274 15.21 43.09 10.76
CA PHE A 274 14.40 42.93 11.98
C PHE A 274 15.21 42.80 13.28
N GLY A 275 16.54 42.91 13.21
CA GLY A 275 17.44 42.75 14.35
C GLY A 275 17.97 41.31 14.53
N PRO A 276 19.04 41.13 15.32
CA PRO A 276 19.71 39.84 15.47
C PRO A 276 18.81 38.81 16.14
N SER A 277 18.75 37.60 15.57
CA SER A 277 17.87 36.51 16.04
C SER A 277 18.32 35.84 17.34
N THR A 278 19.51 36.18 17.85
CA THR A 278 20.03 35.68 19.14
C THR A 278 20.99 36.71 19.71
N ALA A 279 20.62 37.29 20.86
CA ALA A 279 21.48 38.20 21.62
C ALA A 279 22.66 37.43 22.22
N ILE A 280 23.82 37.48 21.55
CA ILE A 280 25.11 37.21 22.17
C ILE A 280 25.85 38.55 22.17
N SER A 281 25.48 39.43 23.10
CA SER A 281 26.19 40.70 23.31
C SER A 281 27.44 40.44 24.15
N LYS A 282 28.62 40.76 23.61
CA LYS A 282 29.77 41.10 24.47
C LYS A 282 29.60 42.57 24.85
N SER A 283 29.47 42.86 26.15
CA SER A 283 29.51 44.24 26.63
C SER A 283 30.91 44.80 26.40
N VAL A 284 31.02 45.90 25.66
CA VAL A 284 32.26 46.67 25.60
C VAL A 284 32.31 47.52 26.86
N SER A 285 33.03 47.04 27.88
CA SER A 285 33.38 47.85 29.05
C SER A 285 34.72 48.53 28.78
N GLY A 286 34.68 49.83 28.52
CA GLY A 286 35.87 50.68 28.54
C GLY A 286 35.73 51.95 27.69
N PHE A 287 35.39 53.08 28.30
CA PHE A 287 36.36 54.10 28.74
C PHE A 287 35.64 55.41 29.15
N ALA A 288 36.23 56.04 30.19
CA ALA A 288 35.99 57.35 30.80
C ALA A 288 34.73 57.52 31.65
#